data_AF-A0A954PQQ5-F1
#
_entry.id   AF-A0A954PQQ5-F1
#
_cell.length_a   1.000
_cell.length_b   1.000
_cell.length_c   1.000
_cell.angle_alpha   90.00
_cell.angle_beta   90.00
_cell.angle_gamma   90.00
#
_symmetry.space_group_name_H-M   'P 1'
#
loop_
_entity.id
_entity.type
_entity.pdbx_description
1 polymer ?
#
loop_
_entity_poly.entity_id
_entity_poly.type
_entity_poly.pdbx_seq_one_letter_code
_entity_poly.pdbx_strand_id
1 'polypeptide(L)'
;MDPTRWNRLSLDWLQAACPHFQWSQAAESLSESLGEAWFADTCPERPLRVLVGPPGSGIRRVLQELAEVRQLRLLPAPQAEEILASAPGDTALLRSAEPDAGEILVIPNLECWYLRHPNGLALVRNLVEWLSGFRGRVLVGCDSWAWAFLQRAAGIEDLLGEPQTLASFNARRLDAWFRDTLELPLPAFRQRGGAEAVFPLADDEGARPAGRAEGEVSSLIRSLAVRARGNPGVALALWRTSLRERETSDSAGASKVSGAEQAAGKDKATATETPPSTPSSDVWVVPSAKLDMPQFPADYDRIHRFVLHALLLHGGLTLPLLAQLLPFARHELQRRVRGLHRAGLLALP
;
A
#
# COMPACT_ATOMS: atom_id res chain seq x y z
N MET A 1 15.96 -9.54 34.57
CA MET A 1 15.10 -8.35 34.68
C MET A 1 15.03 -7.76 33.29
N ASP A 2 13.84 -7.63 32.70
CA ASP A 2 13.64 -7.19 31.32
C ASP A 2 13.01 -5.80 31.33
N PRO A 3 13.80 -4.69 31.29
CA PRO A 3 13.26 -3.36 31.51
C PRO A 3 13.23 -2.61 30.19
N THR A 4 12.41 -3.05 29.23
CA THR A 4 12.00 -2.18 28.13
C THR A 4 10.58 -2.52 27.69
N ARG A 5 9.60 -1.79 28.26
CA ARG A 5 8.26 -1.73 27.68
C ARG A 5 8.37 -0.89 26.41
N TRP A 6 8.18 -1.53 25.27
CA TRP A 6 8.17 -0.90 23.96
C TRP A 6 6.71 -0.68 23.56
N ASN A 7 6.30 0.58 23.47
CA ASN A 7 4.93 0.90 23.09
C ASN A 7 4.82 1.06 21.57
N ARG A 8 3.60 0.87 21.06
CA ARG A 8 3.28 1.32 19.71
C ARG A 8 3.29 2.85 19.72
N LEU A 9 3.77 3.44 18.62
CA LEU A 9 3.74 4.89 18.46
C LEU A 9 2.29 5.40 18.51
N SER A 10 2.14 6.63 18.98
CA SER A 10 0.90 7.39 18.81
C SER A 10 0.58 7.56 17.31
N LEU A 11 -0.69 7.84 16.98
CA LEU A 11 -1.13 7.91 15.59
C LEU A 11 -0.40 9.00 14.80
N ASP A 12 -0.22 10.17 15.41
CA ASP A 12 0.46 11.32 14.80
C ASP A 12 1.93 11.00 14.51
N TRP A 13 2.60 10.34 15.46
CA TRP A 13 3.98 9.87 15.28
C TRP A 13 4.10 8.76 14.24
N LEU A 14 3.12 7.84 14.20
CA LEU A 14 3.08 6.80 13.19
C LEU A 14 2.95 7.41 11.78
N GLN A 15 2.18 8.48 11.62
CA GLN A 15 2.04 9.16 10.33
C GLN A 15 3.36 9.78 9.88
N ALA A 16 4.03 10.56 10.74
CA ALA A 16 5.32 11.18 10.41
C ALA A 16 6.46 10.14 10.20
N ALA A 17 6.41 9.03 10.93
CA ALA A 17 7.40 7.95 10.84
C ALA A 17 7.16 6.95 9.69
N CYS A 18 6.11 7.16 8.87
CA CYS A 18 5.79 6.28 7.76
C CYS A 18 6.03 6.98 6.41
N PRO A 19 6.66 6.28 5.47
CA PRO A 19 6.75 6.77 4.11
C PRO A 19 5.35 6.82 3.48
N HIS A 20 5.11 7.83 2.66
CA HIS A 20 3.87 7.97 1.90
C HIS A 20 4.11 7.64 0.42
N PHE A 21 3.05 7.27 -0.28
CA PHE A 21 3.13 7.04 -1.72
C PHE A 21 3.06 8.36 -2.47
N GLN A 22 4.05 8.62 -3.32
CA GLN A 22 4.06 9.75 -4.25
C GLN A 22 3.37 9.34 -5.56
N TRP A 23 2.03 9.27 -5.54
CA TRP A 23 1.27 8.74 -6.68
C TRP A 23 1.47 9.54 -7.97
N SER A 24 1.65 10.86 -7.87
CA SER A 24 1.90 11.73 -9.02
C SER A 24 3.24 11.38 -9.71
N GLN A 25 4.31 11.10 -8.95
CA GLN A 25 5.58 10.66 -9.51
C GLN A 25 5.48 9.26 -10.14
N ALA A 26 4.71 8.36 -9.53
CA ALA A 26 4.44 7.04 -10.11
C ALA A 26 3.63 7.13 -11.42
N ALA A 27 2.67 8.04 -11.48
CA ALA A 27 1.90 8.33 -12.70
C ALA A 27 2.78 8.92 -13.81
N GLU A 28 3.66 9.85 -13.47
CA GLU A 28 4.64 10.43 -14.40
C GLU A 28 5.57 9.35 -14.96
N SER A 29 6.17 8.52 -14.10
CA SER A 29 7.04 7.43 -14.54
C SER A 29 6.33 6.40 -15.41
N LEU A 30 5.06 6.08 -15.11
CA LEU A 30 4.24 5.24 -15.99
C LEU A 30 4.00 5.92 -17.34
N SER A 31 3.71 7.22 -17.33
CA SER A 31 3.50 8.00 -18.55
C SER A 31 4.74 8.02 -19.44
N GLU A 32 5.92 8.23 -18.87
CA GLU A 32 7.20 8.15 -19.57
C GLU A 32 7.42 6.75 -20.17
N SER A 33 7.09 5.70 -19.42
CA SER A 33 7.21 4.32 -19.89
C SER A 33 6.24 3.96 -21.01
N LEU A 34 5.05 4.58 -21.07
CA LEU A 34 4.11 4.42 -22.16
C LEU A 34 4.57 5.21 -23.41
N GLY A 35 5.27 6.32 -23.19
CA GLY A 35 5.88 7.17 -24.22
C GLY A 35 4.88 8.13 -24.87
N GLU A 36 5.31 9.36 -25.15
CA GLU A 36 4.46 10.42 -25.74
C GLU A 36 3.84 10.02 -27.08
N ALA A 37 4.53 9.18 -27.87
CA ALA A 37 4.00 8.67 -29.13
C ALA A 37 2.69 7.91 -28.95
N TRP A 38 2.54 7.11 -27.87
CA TRP A 38 1.29 6.39 -27.62
C TRP A 38 0.14 7.34 -27.26
N PHE A 39 0.42 8.43 -26.55
CA PHE A 39 -0.61 9.41 -26.20
C PHE A 39 -1.06 10.25 -27.40
N ALA A 40 -0.12 10.61 -28.29
CA ALA A 40 -0.37 11.45 -29.45
C ALA A 40 -0.93 10.68 -30.67
N ASP A 41 -0.57 9.41 -30.83
CA ASP A 41 -0.98 8.60 -31.97
C ASP A 41 -2.46 8.21 -31.88
N THR A 42 -3.25 8.62 -32.88
CA THR A 42 -4.67 8.29 -32.95
C THR A 42 -4.93 6.82 -33.33
N CYS A 43 -3.95 6.12 -33.91
CA CYS A 43 -4.04 4.73 -34.35
C CYS A 43 -2.77 3.93 -34.01
N PRO A 44 -2.42 3.78 -32.73
CA PRO A 44 -1.21 3.05 -32.35
C PRO A 44 -1.34 1.56 -32.63
N GLU A 45 -0.22 0.89 -32.91
CA GLU A 45 -0.18 -0.58 -33.12
C GLU A 45 -0.77 -1.37 -31.94
N ARG A 46 -0.66 -0.83 -30.72
CA ARG A 46 -1.20 -1.40 -29.48
C ARG A 46 -2.06 -0.34 -28.77
N PRO A 47 -3.34 -0.18 -29.15
CA PRO A 47 -4.23 0.83 -28.57
C PRO A 47 -4.66 0.47 -27.15
N LEU A 48 -4.76 -0.82 -26.85
CA LEU A 48 -5.08 -1.32 -25.52
C LEU A 48 -3.79 -1.62 -24.74
N ARG A 49 -3.70 -1.07 -23.53
CA ARG A 49 -2.63 -1.34 -22.57
C ARG A 49 -3.26 -1.85 -21.28
N VAL A 50 -2.79 -3.01 -20.82
CA VAL A 50 -3.27 -3.61 -19.57
C VAL A 50 -2.13 -3.62 -18.55
N LEU A 51 -2.39 -3.12 -17.35
CA LEU A 51 -1.51 -3.18 -16.20
C LEU A 51 -2.10 -4.12 -15.15
N VAL A 52 -1.32 -5.13 -14.77
CA VAL A 52 -1.66 -6.07 -13.71
C VAL A 52 -0.65 -6.00 -12.58
N GLY A 53 -1.14 -6.10 -11.35
CA GLY A 53 -0.29 -6.16 -10.16
C GLY A 53 -1.02 -6.72 -8.96
N PRO A 54 -0.28 -7.14 -7.93
CA PRO A 54 -0.88 -7.73 -6.74
C PRO A 54 -1.74 -6.71 -5.96
N PRO A 55 -2.64 -7.19 -5.10
CA PRO A 55 -3.42 -6.31 -4.24
C PRO A 55 -2.48 -5.43 -3.39
N GLY A 56 -2.79 -4.15 -3.28
CA GLY A 56 -1.94 -3.18 -2.57
C GLY A 56 -0.69 -2.71 -3.34
N SER A 57 -0.55 -3.07 -4.62
CA SER A 57 0.49 -2.51 -5.50
C SER A 57 0.29 -1.03 -5.84
N GLY A 58 -0.95 -0.53 -5.71
CA GLY A 58 -1.29 0.87 -5.98
C GLY A 58 -1.66 1.18 -7.43
N ILE A 59 -1.74 0.20 -8.33
CA ILE A 59 -2.07 0.40 -9.76
C ILE A 59 -3.31 1.27 -9.96
N ARG A 60 -4.39 0.99 -9.23
CA ARG A 60 -5.62 1.80 -9.28
C ARG A 60 -5.34 3.28 -9.04
N ARG A 61 -4.56 3.61 -8.01
CA ARG A 61 -4.23 4.99 -7.65
C ARG A 61 -3.35 5.63 -8.71
N VAL A 62 -2.32 4.93 -9.18
CA VAL A 62 -1.44 5.40 -10.25
C VAL A 62 -2.24 5.74 -11.53
N LEU A 63 -3.19 4.89 -11.91
CA LEU A 63 -4.02 5.12 -13.10
C LEU A 63 -5.01 6.27 -12.93
N GLN A 64 -5.59 6.42 -11.74
CA GLN A 64 -6.47 7.56 -11.43
C GLN A 64 -5.70 8.88 -11.50
N GLU A 65 -4.50 8.93 -10.93
CA GLU A 65 -3.64 10.11 -10.92
C GLU A 65 -3.13 10.44 -12.32
N LEU A 66 -2.76 9.43 -13.12
CA LEU A 66 -2.39 9.62 -14.52
C LEU A 66 -3.57 10.20 -15.34
N ALA A 67 -4.78 9.68 -15.10
CA ALA A 67 -5.97 10.19 -15.76
C ALA A 67 -6.25 11.64 -15.38
N GLU A 68 -6.06 12.02 -14.12
CA GLU A 68 -6.21 13.40 -13.65
C GLU A 68 -5.16 14.34 -14.26
N VAL A 69 -3.88 13.99 -14.14
CA VAL A 69 -2.75 14.82 -14.63
C VAL A 69 -2.82 15.05 -16.14
N ARG A 70 -3.24 14.04 -16.91
CA ARG A 70 -3.34 14.14 -18.37
C ARG A 70 -4.76 14.38 -18.89
N GLN A 71 -5.72 14.62 -18.00
CA GLN A 71 -7.13 14.85 -18.35
C GLN A 71 -7.72 13.73 -19.22
N LEU A 72 -7.36 12.48 -18.93
CA LEU A 72 -7.87 11.30 -19.62
C LEU A 72 -9.26 10.95 -19.09
N ARG A 73 -10.07 10.28 -19.92
CA ARG A 73 -11.42 9.89 -19.54
C ARG A 73 -11.38 8.70 -18.60
N LEU A 74 -11.67 8.93 -17.33
CA LEU A 74 -11.81 7.86 -16.34
C LEU A 74 -13.18 7.20 -16.47
N LEU A 75 -13.21 5.88 -16.62
CA LEU A 75 -14.42 5.09 -16.52
C LEU A 75 -14.53 4.50 -15.11
N PRO A 76 -15.40 5.05 -14.23
CA PRO A 76 -15.54 4.57 -12.87
C PRO A 76 -16.08 3.14 -12.83
N ALA A 77 -15.77 2.43 -11.76
CA ALA A 77 -16.35 1.11 -11.53
C ALA A 77 -17.87 1.21 -11.28
N PRO A 78 -18.66 0.29 -11.84
CA PRO A 78 -20.10 0.23 -11.63
C PRO A 78 -20.44 -0.14 -10.18
N GLN A 79 -21.64 0.21 -9.74
CA GLN A 79 -22.18 -0.23 -8.45
C GLN A 79 -22.53 -1.72 -8.49
N ALA A 80 -22.54 -2.37 -7.32
CA ALA A 80 -22.82 -3.80 -7.23
C ALA A 80 -24.22 -4.16 -7.79
N GLU A 81 -25.20 -3.29 -7.57
CA GLU A 81 -26.56 -3.42 -8.08
C GLU A 81 -26.59 -3.41 -9.62
N GLU A 82 -25.79 -2.53 -10.25
CA GLU A 82 -25.68 -2.46 -11.71
C GLU A 82 -25.03 -3.73 -12.27
N ILE A 83 -23.98 -4.23 -11.62
CA ILE A 83 -23.32 -5.49 -12.00
C ILE A 83 -24.31 -6.65 -11.96
N LEU A 84 -25.13 -6.75 -10.90
CA LEU A 84 -26.08 -7.85 -10.70
C LEU A 84 -27.33 -7.75 -11.59
N ALA A 85 -27.70 -6.53 -12.00
CA ALA A 85 -28.83 -6.28 -12.89
C ALA A 85 -28.46 -6.42 -14.39
N SER A 86 -27.17 -6.37 -14.72
CA SER A 86 -26.69 -6.43 -16.10
C SER A 86 -27.03 -7.76 -16.78
N ALA A 87 -27.47 -7.68 -18.03
CA ALA A 87 -27.74 -8.84 -18.88
C ALA A 87 -26.66 -9.01 -19.97
N PRO A 88 -26.45 -10.23 -20.50
CA PRO A 88 -25.59 -10.41 -21.67
C PRO A 88 -26.06 -9.54 -22.84
N GLY A 89 -25.14 -8.81 -23.47
CA GLY A 89 -25.43 -7.87 -24.56
C GLY A 89 -25.98 -6.51 -24.12
N ASP A 90 -26.21 -6.28 -22.83
CA ASP A 90 -26.51 -4.94 -22.32
C ASP A 90 -25.27 -4.05 -22.36
N THR A 91 -25.27 -3.12 -23.31
CA THR A 91 -24.20 -2.15 -23.53
C THR A 91 -24.63 -0.72 -23.18
N ALA A 92 -25.73 -0.52 -22.45
CA ALA A 92 -26.22 0.83 -22.12
C ALA A 92 -25.17 1.66 -21.37
N LEU A 93 -24.55 1.08 -20.34
CA LEU A 93 -23.48 1.70 -19.56
C LEU A 93 -22.24 2.00 -20.41
N LEU A 94 -21.89 1.07 -21.31
CA LEU A 94 -20.71 1.19 -22.19
C LEU A 94 -20.91 2.29 -23.25
N ARG A 95 -22.10 2.39 -23.85
CA ARG A 95 -22.43 3.44 -24.83
C ARG A 95 -22.39 4.82 -24.22
N SER A 96 -22.89 5.00 -22.99
CA SER A 96 -22.76 6.29 -22.30
C SER A 96 -21.32 6.63 -21.93
N ALA A 97 -20.46 5.60 -21.85
CA ALA A 97 -19.06 5.73 -21.52
C ALA A 97 -18.16 5.88 -22.76
N GLU A 98 -18.71 5.83 -23.98
CA GLU A 98 -17.91 5.92 -25.20
C GLU A 98 -17.13 7.24 -25.24
N PRO A 99 -15.79 7.17 -25.33
CA PRO A 99 -14.94 8.35 -25.39
C PRO A 99 -15.12 9.07 -26.74
N ASP A 100 -14.94 10.39 -26.72
CA ASP A 100 -14.91 11.18 -27.96
C ASP A 100 -13.71 10.82 -28.83
N ALA A 101 -13.74 11.22 -30.10
CA ALA A 101 -12.67 10.92 -31.04
C ALA A 101 -11.32 11.46 -30.54
N GLY A 102 -10.39 10.54 -30.24
CA GLY A 102 -9.05 10.88 -29.78
C GLY A 102 -8.89 10.91 -28.25
N GLU A 103 -9.97 10.78 -27.47
CA GLU A 103 -9.88 10.60 -26.03
C GLU A 103 -9.30 9.22 -25.69
N ILE A 104 -8.56 9.16 -24.57
CA ILE A 104 -8.03 7.91 -24.02
C ILE A 104 -8.88 7.52 -22.83
N LEU A 105 -9.39 6.28 -22.86
CA LEU A 105 -10.20 5.73 -21.78
C LEU A 105 -9.30 5.06 -20.73
N VAL A 106 -9.57 5.29 -19.45
CA VAL A 106 -8.87 4.66 -18.34
C VAL A 106 -9.85 3.88 -17.47
N ILE A 107 -9.63 2.58 -17.33
CA ILE A 107 -10.39 1.67 -16.47
C ILE A 107 -9.45 1.24 -15.32
N PRO A 108 -9.43 1.93 -14.17
CA PRO A 108 -8.35 1.78 -13.20
C PRO A 108 -8.41 0.49 -12.36
N ASN A 109 -9.57 -0.15 -12.28
CA ASN A 109 -9.85 -1.26 -11.37
C ASN A 109 -10.88 -2.25 -11.96
N LEU A 110 -10.45 -3.02 -12.95
CA LEU A 110 -11.28 -4.04 -13.60
C LEU A 110 -11.81 -5.11 -12.62
N GLU A 111 -11.13 -5.34 -11.50
CA GLU A 111 -11.59 -6.22 -10.41
C GLU A 111 -12.95 -5.81 -9.80
N CYS A 112 -13.38 -4.57 -10.01
CA CYS A 112 -14.67 -4.05 -9.57
C CYS A 112 -15.78 -4.12 -10.64
N TRP A 113 -15.51 -4.68 -11.82
CA TRP A 113 -16.49 -4.78 -12.94
C TRP A 113 -17.31 -6.07 -12.93
N TYR A 114 -17.07 -6.93 -11.95
CA TYR A 114 -17.78 -8.19 -11.82
C TYR A 114 -17.89 -8.59 -10.35
N LEU A 115 -18.84 -9.49 -10.12
CA LEU A 115 -19.00 -10.19 -8.85
C LEU A 115 -18.94 -11.68 -9.13
N ARG A 116 -18.30 -12.47 -8.26
CA ARG A 116 -18.26 -13.94 -8.37
C ARG A 116 -19.62 -14.55 -7.99
N HIS A 117 -20.61 -14.26 -8.82
CA HIS A 117 -22.03 -14.57 -8.71
C HIS A 117 -22.55 -14.99 -10.09
N PRO A 118 -23.57 -15.88 -10.20
CA PRO A 118 -24.12 -16.29 -11.50
C PRO A 118 -24.52 -15.13 -12.42
N ASN A 119 -25.11 -14.08 -11.84
CA ASN A 119 -25.50 -12.86 -12.58
C ASN A 119 -24.41 -11.78 -12.58
N GLY A 120 -23.25 -12.03 -11.96
CA GLY A 120 -22.23 -11.01 -11.73
C GLY A 120 -21.16 -10.90 -12.81
N LEU A 121 -21.22 -11.70 -13.88
CA LEU A 121 -20.22 -11.74 -14.95
C LEU A 121 -20.67 -11.11 -16.27
N ALA A 122 -21.97 -10.79 -16.42
CA ALA A 122 -22.48 -10.27 -17.69
C ALA A 122 -21.81 -8.94 -18.06
N LEU A 123 -21.70 -8.02 -17.12
CA LEU A 123 -21.15 -6.69 -17.38
C LEU A 123 -19.69 -6.71 -17.81
N VAL A 124 -18.83 -7.44 -17.10
CA VAL A 124 -17.40 -7.56 -17.50
C VAL A 124 -17.26 -8.26 -18.86
N ARG A 125 -18.11 -9.23 -19.18
CA ARG A 125 -18.09 -9.88 -20.51
C ARG A 125 -18.48 -8.91 -21.61
N ASN A 126 -19.54 -8.12 -21.42
CA ASN A 126 -19.94 -7.07 -22.35
C ASN A 126 -18.84 -6.02 -22.50
N LEU A 127 -18.17 -5.62 -21.40
CA LEU A 127 -17.04 -4.69 -21.44
C LEU A 127 -15.88 -5.25 -22.29
N VAL A 128 -15.47 -6.49 -22.03
CA VAL A 128 -14.35 -7.10 -22.76
C VAL A 128 -14.68 -7.28 -24.24
N GLU A 129 -15.92 -7.68 -24.57
CA GLU A 129 -16.39 -7.76 -25.96
C GLU A 129 -16.36 -6.38 -26.65
N TRP A 130 -16.87 -5.34 -25.97
CA TRP A 130 -16.82 -3.97 -26.48
C TRP A 130 -15.37 -3.50 -26.69
N LEU A 131 -14.47 -3.74 -25.72
CA LEU A 131 -13.05 -3.41 -25.83
C LEU A 131 -12.36 -4.12 -27.00
N SER A 132 -12.75 -5.36 -27.32
CA SER A 132 -12.17 -6.11 -28.45
C SER A 132 -12.49 -5.48 -29.81
N GLY A 133 -13.64 -4.81 -29.94
CA GLY A 133 -14.04 -4.07 -31.14
C GLY A 133 -13.66 -2.59 -31.12
N PHE A 134 -13.23 -2.08 -29.96
CA PHE A 134 -12.96 -0.67 -29.74
C PHE A 134 -11.67 -0.23 -30.46
N ARG A 135 -11.74 0.89 -31.19
CA ARG A 135 -10.63 1.40 -32.02
C ARG A 135 -9.84 2.53 -31.37
N GLY A 136 -10.28 3.03 -30.22
CA GLY A 136 -9.56 4.06 -29.48
C GLY A 136 -8.53 3.48 -28.50
N ARG A 137 -7.79 4.37 -27.83
CA ARG A 137 -6.79 3.99 -26.83
C ARG A 137 -7.45 3.74 -25.49
N VAL A 138 -7.06 2.64 -24.85
CA VAL A 138 -7.58 2.25 -23.54
C VAL A 138 -6.45 1.78 -22.64
N LEU A 139 -6.46 2.27 -21.41
CA LEU A 139 -5.57 1.84 -20.33
C LEU A 139 -6.40 1.13 -19.26
N VAL A 140 -6.10 -0.14 -19.01
CA VAL A 140 -6.84 -0.99 -18.06
C VAL A 140 -5.92 -1.37 -16.90
N GLY A 141 -6.36 -1.14 -15.67
CA GLY A 141 -5.74 -1.66 -14.46
C GLY A 141 -6.54 -2.82 -13.90
N CYS A 142 -5.85 -3.87 -13.45
CA CYS A 142 -6.50 -5.01 -12.83
C CYS A 142 -5.64 -5.63 -11.72
N ASP A 143 -6.28 -6.04 -10.63
CA ASP A 143 -5.65 -6.90 -9.64
C ASP A 143 -5.25 -8.27 -10.22
N SER A 144 -4.11 -8.82 -9.79
CA SER A 144 -3.61 -10.10 -10.32
C SER A 144 -4.48 -11.32 -9.97
N TRP A 145 -5.21 -11.32 -8.85
CA TRP A 145 -6.17 -12.37 -8.53
C TRP A 145 -7.40 -12.28 -9.42
N ALA A 146 -7.89 -11.06 -9.65
CA ALA A 146 -9.02 -10.82 -10.53
C ALA A 146 -8.70 -11.15 -11.98
N TRP A 147 -7.51 -10.74 -12.46
CA TRP A 147 -7.01 -11.11 -13.77
C TRP A 147 -6.98 -12.65 -13.92
N ALA A 148 -6.33 -13.35 -12.99
CA ALA A 148 -6.23 -14.82 -13.02
C ALA A 148 -7.60 -15.54 -12.97
N PHE A 149 -8.60 -14.92 -12.35
CA PHE A 149 -9.98 -15.41 -12.38
C PHE A 149 -10.64 -15.15 -13.74
N LEU A 150 -10.53 -13.93 -14.28
CA LEU A 150 -11.11 -13.54 -15.56
C LEU A 150 -10.49 -14.30 -16.74
N GLN A 151 -9.21 -14.68 -16.65
CA GLN A 151 -8.60 -15.61 -17.61
C GLN A 151 -9.40 -16.91 -17.72
N ARG A 152 -9.77 -17.49 -16.57
CA ARG A 152 -10.55 -18.74 -16.53
C ARG A 152 -12.03 -18.55 -16.83
N ALA A 153 -12.61 -17.41 -16.44
CA ALA A 153 -14.05 -17.17 -16.51
C ALA A 153 -14.52 -16.53 -17.82
N ALA A 154 -13.62 -15.86 -18.53
CA ALA A 154 -13.92 -15.05 -19.71
C ALA A 154 -12.84 -15.09 -20.81
N GLY A 155 -11.71 -15.80 -20.64
CA GLY A 155 -10.63 -15.83 -21.64
C GLY A 155 -10.07 -14.43 -21.93
N ILE A 156 -9.96 -13.61 -20.89
CA ILE A 156 -9.70 -12.16 -21.05
C ILE A 156 -8.35 -11.86 -21.71
N GLU A 157 -7.35 -12.72 -21.56
CA GLU A 157 -6.04 -12.58 -22.18
C GLU A 157 -6.07 -12.71 -23.70
N ASP A 158 -6.98 -13.52 -24.24
CA ASP A 158 -7.15 -13.70 -25.69
C ASP A 158 -7.78 -12.45 -26.33
N LEU A 159 -8.52 -11.69 -25.51
CA LEU A 159 -9.27 -10.50 -25.94
C LEU A 159 -8.51 -9.20 -25.70
N LEU A 160 -7.79 -9.11 -24.57
CA LEU A 160 -7.09 -7.89 -24.15
C LEU A 160 -5.56 -7.96 -24.29
N GLY A 161 -5.02 -9.13 -24.64
CA GLY A 161 -3.58 -9.36 -24.81
C GLY A 161 -2.81 -9.57 -23.51
N GLU A 162 -1.48 -9.68 -23.63
CA GLU A 162 -0.61 -9.90 -22.49
C GLU A 162 -0.50 -8.65 -21.59
N PRO A 163 -0.76 -8.77 -20.28
CA PRO A 163 -0.67 -7.65 -19.37
C PRO A 163 0.78 -7.28 -19.06
N GLN A 164 1.03 -5.99 -18.89
CA GLN A 164 2.27 -5.48 -18.35
C GLN A 164 2.18 -5.40 -16.82
N THR A 165 3.32 -5.54 -16.13
CA THR A 165 3.37 -5.44 -14.67
C THR A 165 4.36 -4.37 -14.25
N LEU A 166 4.05 -3.63 -13.18
CA LEU A 166 5.01 -2.71 -12.59
C LEU A 166 6.21 -3.47 -12.03
N ALA A 167 7.39 -2.86 -12.14
CA ALA A 167 8.61 -3.49 -11.66
C ALA A 167 8.61 -3.55 -10.11
N SER A 168 8.99 -4.71 -9.57
CA SER A 168 8.97 -4.96 -8.12
C SER A 168 9.91 -4.04 -7.33
N PHE A 169 9.57 -3.76 -6.07
CA PHE A 169 10.43 -3.03 -5.14
C PHE A 169 11.48 -3.95 -4.52
N ASN A 170 12.70 -3.90 -5.06
CA ASN A 170 13.86 -4.49 -4.41
C ASN A 170 14.36 -3.60 -3.26
N ALA A 171 15.35 -4.08 -2.50
CA ALA A 171 15.87 -3.37 -1.34
C ALA A 171 16.36 -1.94 -1.66
N ARG A 172 16.99 -1.72 -2.82
CA ARG A 172 17.49 -0.40 -3.23
C ARG A 172 16.36 0.58 -3.53
N ARG A 173 15.34 0.13 -4.29
CA ARG A 173 14.17 0.95 -4.61
C ARG A 173 13.36 1.28 -3.36
N LEU A 174 13.26 0.33 -2.43
CA LEU A 174 12.60 0.53 -1.15
C LEU A 174 13.35 1.52 -0.26
N ASP A 175 14.68 1.41 -0.19
CA ASP A 175 15.53 2.36 0.56
C ASP A 175 15.42 3.77 -0.01
N ALA A 176 15.51 3.93 -1.33
CA ALA A 176 15.33 5.21 -2.01
C ALA A 176 13.95 5.82 -1.73
N TRP A 177 12.87 5.05 -1.95
CA TRP A 177 11.51 5.52 -1.66
C TRP A 177 11.34 5.96 -0.20
N PHE A 178 11.86 5.19 0.75
CA PHE A 178 11.77 5.56 2.16
C PHE A 178 12.53 6.86 2.47
N ARG A 179 13.74 7.02 1.94
CA ARG A 179 14.53 8.25 2.13
C ARG A 179 13.85 9.48 1.55
N ASP A 180 13.19 9.34 0.40
CA ASP A 180 12.56 10.45 -0.30
C ASP A 180 11.22 10.89 0.31
N THR A 181 10.59 10.04 1.13
CA THR A 181 9.20 10.25 1.59
C THR A 181 9.02 10.26 3.10
N LEU A 182 10.04 9.92 3.88
CA LEU A 182 9.99 10.04 5.33
C LEU A 182 10.08 11.51 5.75
N GLU A 183 9.14 11.94 6.58
CA GLU A 183 9.11 13.30 7.13
C GLU A 183 10.11 13.47 8.28
N LEU A 184 10.35 12.41 9.04
CA LEU A 184 11.32 12.41 10.12
C LEU A 184 12.75 12.30 9.59
N PRO A 185 13.72 12.98 10.22
CA PRO A 185 15.11 12.90 9.80
C PRO A 185 15.63 11.45 9.92
N LEU A 186 16.35 10.99 8.91
CA LEU A 186 16.85 9.60 8.81
C LEU A 186 17.59 9.09 10.07
N PRO A 187 18.40 9.90 10.79
CA PRO A 187 19.02 9.49 12.05
C PRO A 187 18.05 9.14 13.19
N ALA A 188 16.77 9.53 13.09
CA ALA A 188 15.75 9.20 14.09
C ALA A 188 15.40 7.70 14.10
N PHE A 189 15.73 6.95 13.06
CA PHE A 189 15.37 5.53 12.93
C PHE A 189 16.53 4.62 13.35
N ARG A 190 16.35 3.91 14.47
CA ARG A 190 17.34 2.98 15.05
C ARG A 190 16.83 1.55 15.11
N GLN A 191 17.69 0.57 14.88
CA GLN A 191 17.31 -0.84 14.94
C GLN A 191 17.19 -1.33 16.39
N ARG A 192 16.12 -2.09 16.72
CA ARG A 192 15.98 -2.69 18.05
C ARG A 192 17.08 -3.73 18.32
N GLY A 193 17.83 -3.54 19.41
CA GLY A 193 18.91 -4.44 19.84
C GLY A 193 20.32 -3.99 19.42
N GLY A 194 20.47 -2.80 18.84
CA GLY A 194 21.76 -2.16 18.56
C GLY A 194 21.60 -0.64 18.34
N ALA A 195 22.68 0.11 18.33
CA ALA A 195 22.65 1.54 17.98
C ALA A 195 22.67 1.80 16.46
N GLU A 196 22.57 0.74 15.65
CA GLU A 196 22.71 0.83 14.19
C GLU A 196 21.56 1.62 13.57
N ALA A 197 21.92 2.59 12.73
CA ALA A 197 20.97 3.39 11.97
C ALA A 197 20.30 2.53 10.89
N VAL A 198 18.98 2.68 10.72
CA VAL A 198 18.24 1.97 9.66
C VAL A 198 18.61 2.51 8.28
N PHE A 199 18.86 3.82 8.20
CA PHE A 199 19.29 4.52 7.01
C PHE A 199 20.69 5.10 7.26
N PRO A 200 21.76 4.38 6.93
CA PRO A 200 23.10 4.93 7.05
C PRO A 200 23.21 6.18 6.16
N LEU A 201 23.76 7.26 6.72
CA LEU A 201 24.20 8.41 5.96
C LEU A 201 25.60 8.09 5.42
N ALA A 202 25.96 8.64 4.26
CA ALA A 202 27.36 8.63 3.87
C ALA A 202 28.10 9.51 4.89
N ASP A 203 29.01 8.92 5.67
CA ASP A 203 29.85 9.72 6.57
C ASP A 203 30.68 10.71 5.75
N ASP A 204 30.76 11.97 6.22
CA ASP A 204 31.82 12.90 5.85
C ASP A 204 33.17 12.27 6.24
N GLU A 205 33.84 11.65 5.27
CA GLU A 205 35.29 11.29 5.17
C GLU A 205 36.03 10.61 6.35
N GLY A 206 35.47 10.43 7.56
CA GLY A 206 36.29 10.19 8.76
C GLY A 206 36.17 8.86 9.47
N ALA A 207 35.08 8.10 9.31
CA ALA A 207 34.79 6.97 10.20
C ALA A 207 34.14 5.78 9.50
N ARG A 208 34.71 5.32 8.37
CA ARG A 208 34.28 4.05 7.77
C ARG A 208 34.64 2.88 8.71
N PRO A 209 33.68 2.12 9.27
CA PRO A 209 33.98 0.77 9.71
C PRO A 209 34.37 -0.05 8.46
N ALA A 210 35.55 -0.66 8.49
CA ALA A 210 36.10 -1.39 7.35
C ALA A 210 35.09 -2.45 6.84
N GLY A 211 34.64 -2.28 5.58
CA GLY A 211 33.81 -3.27 4.88
C GLY A 211 32.51 -2.75 4.26
N ARG A 212 32.11 -1.50 4.47
CA ARG A 212 30.85 -0.96 3.91
C ARG A 212 31.06 -0.07 2.68
N ALA A 213 30.36 -0.38 1.59
CA ALA A 213 30.44 0.35 0.32
C ALA A 213 29.45 1.52 0.27
N GLU A 214 29.75 2.57 -0.51
CA GLU A 214 28.81 3.67 -0.79
C GLU A 214 27.48 3.13 -1.36
N GLY A 215 26.35 3.55 -0.79
CA GLY A 215 25.01 3.06 -1.18
C GLY A 215 24.61 1.73 -0.56
N GLU A 216 25.22 1.33 0.56
CA GLU A 216 24.86 0.08 1.24
C GLU A 216 23.51 0.17 1.96
N VAL A 217 22.50 -0.45 1.34
CA VAL A 217 21.18 -0.66 1.95
C VAL A 217 21.31 -1.53 3.20
N SER A 218 20.69 -1.08 4.31
CA SER A 218 20.75 -1.79 5.58
C SER A 218 20.16 -3.21 5.50
N SER A 219 20.65 -4.11 6.35
CA SER A 219 20.17 -5.49 6.43
C SER A 219 18.67 -5.55 6.75
N LEU A 220 18.16 -4.58 7.51
CA LEU A 220 16.75 -4.43 7.84
C LEU A 220 15.90 -4.15 6.59
N ILE A 221 16.28 -3.16 5.77
CA ILE A 221 15.53 -2.84 4.53
C ILE A 221 15.62 -3.99 3.53
N ARG A 222 16.76 -4.68 3.43
CA ARG A 222 16.86 -5.93 2.63
C ARG A 222 15.89 -7.00 3.10
N SER A 223 15.86 -7.25 4.41
CA SER A 223 14.93 -8.22 5.02
C SER A 223 13.46 -7.83 4.78
N LEU A 224 13.14 -6.53 4.91
CA LEU A 224 11.81 -5.99 4.63
C LEU A 224 11.40 -6.22 3.17
N ALA A 225 12.27 -5.91 2.21
CA ALA A 225 12.01 -6.10 0.78
C ALA A 225 11.78 -7.57 0.42
N VAL A 226 12.59 -8.49 0.98
CA VAL A 226 12.40 -9.94 0.79
C VAL A 226 11.05 -10.39 1.34
N ARG A 227 10.69 -9.95 2.55
CA ARG A 227 9.42 -10.34 3.18
C ARG A 227 8.20 -9.76 2.46
N ALA A 228 8.31 -8.54 1.93
CA ALA A 228 7.29 -7.90 1.12
C ALA A 228 7.15 -8.49 -0.29
N ARG A 229 8.13 -9.31 -0.74
CA ARG A 229 8.18 -9.90 -2.08
C ARG A 229 7.99 -8.87 -3.20
N GLY A 230 8.51 -7.67 -2.99
CA GLY A 230 8.43 -6.58 -3.94
C GLY A 230 7.09 -5.82 -4.02
N ASN A 231 6.12 -6.14 -3.15
CA ASN A 231 4.87 -5.38 -3.03
C ASN A 231 5.04 -4.18 -2.07
N PRO A 232 4.90 -2.94 -2.55
CA PRO A 232 5.18 -1.77 -1.73
C PRO A 232 4.12 -1.53 -0.64
N GLY A 233 2.85 -1.88 -0.87
CA GLY A 233 1.81 -1.82 0.16
C GLY A 233 2.08 -2.78 1.31
N VAL A 234 2.57 -3.99 1.00
CA VAL A 234 3.02 -4.96 2.03
C VAL A 234 4.25 -4.45 2.77
N ALA A 235 5.22 -3.87 2.05
CA ALA A 235 6.42 -3.28 2.66
C ALA A 235 6.05 -2.16 3.66
N LEU A 236 5.13 -1.27 3.28
CA LEU A 236 4.62 -0.21 4.15
C LEU A 236 3.87 -0.76 5.37
N ALA A 237 3.03 -1.78 5.19
CA ALA A 237 2.33 -2.41 6.31
C ALA A 237 3.30 -3.08 7.30
N LEU A 238 4.33 -3.76 6.79
CA LEU A 238 5.39 -4.36 7.60
C LEU A 238 6.22 -3.28 8.32
N TRP A 239 6.56 -2.19 7.63
CA TRP A 239 7.24 -1.03 8.22
C TRP A 239 6.42 -0.45 9.37
N ARG A 240 5.16 -0.09 9.14
CA ARG A 240 4.22 0.39 10.18
C ARG A 240 4.18 -0.53 11.40
N THR A 241 4.14 -1.84 11.17
CA THR A 241 4.09 -2.85 12.24
C THR A 241 5.42 -2.94 13.02
N SER A 242 6.53 -2.53 12.41
CA SER A 242 7.86 -2.59 13.01
C SER A 242 8.23 -1.42 13.91
N LEU A 243 7.52 -0.29 13.80
CA LEU A 243 7.87 0.93 14.52
C LEU A 243 7.45 0.86 16.00
N ARG A 244 8.34 1.29 16.90
CA ARG A 244 8.16 1.32 18.35
C ARG A 244 8.68 2.64 18.92
N GLU A 245 8.08 3.04 20.03
CA GLU A 245 8.56 4.13 20.87
C GLU A 245 9.25 3.55 22.10
N ARG A 246 10.35 4.19 22.54
CA ARG A 246 11.03 3.84 23.79
C ARG A 246 10.37 4.62 24.93
N GLU A 247 9.91 3.94 25.97
CA GLU A 247 9.54 4.63 27.21
C GLU A 247 10.79 5.33 27.78
N THR A 248 10.73 6.67 27.89
CA THR A 248 11.71 7.43 28.67
C THR A 248 11.44 7.16 30.15
N SER A 249 12.44 6.61 30.84
CA SER A 249 12.34 6.19 32.24
C SER A 249 12.39 7.36 33.22
N ASP A 250 11.69 8.46 32.96
CA ASP A 250 11.76 9.69 33.79
C ASP A 250 10.41 10.10 34.42
N SER A 251 9.36 9.29 34.33
CA SER A 251 8.07 9.57 35.01
C SER A 251 7.80 8.73 36.26
N ALA A 252 8.71 7.84 36.65
CA ALA A 252 8.58 6.99 37.83
C ALA A 252 9.54 7.40 38.96
N GLY A 253 9.39 8.61 39.50
CA GLY A 253 10.21 9.01 40.65
C GLY A 253 10.24 10.48 41.04
N ALA A 254 9.12 11.20 41.06
CA ALA A 254 9.08 12.52 41.68
C ALA A 254 7.77 12.74 42.44
N SER A 255 7.62 12.04 43.56
CA SER A 255 6.66 12.45 44.59
C SER A 255 7.25 12.23 45.98
N LYS A 256 7.32 13.32 46.75
CA LYS A 256 7.73 13.47 48.17
C LYS A 256 9.26 13.57 48.35
N VAL A 257 9.86 14.52 49.08
CA VAL A 257 9.44 15.36 50.23
C VAL A 257 10.20 16.71 50.20
N SER A 258 9.54 17.70 50.80
CA SER A 258 9.87 19.11 51.11
C SER A 258 11.18 19.44 51.85
N GLY A 259 11.62 20.71 51.69
CA GLY A 259 12.02 21.57 52.82
C GLY A 259 13.20 22.55 52.56
N ALA A 260 12.89 23.87 52.51
CA ALA A 260 13.63 25.08 52.95
C ALA A 260 15.18 25.17 52.75
N GLU A 261 15.83 26.30 52.43
CA GLU A 261 15.57 27.75 52.59
C GLU A 261 16.64 28.55 51.79
N GLN A 262 16.45 29.87 51.71
CA GLN A 262 17.11 30.87 50.85
C GLN A 262 18.60 31.18 51.17
N ALA A 263 19.35 31.71 50.19
CA ALA A 263 20.04 33.01 50.30
C ALA A 263 20.72 33.44 48.97
N ALA A 264 20.78 34.76 48.78
CA ALA A 264 21.14 35.51 47.57
C ALA A 264 22.66 35.67 47.33
N GLY A 265 23.07 35.96 46.08
CA GLY A 265 24.39 36.56 45.78
C GLY A 265 24.91 36.47 44.34
N LYS A 266 24.60 37.49 43.53
CA LYS A 266 25.34 38.13 42.40
C LYS A 266 26.41 37.40 41.55
N ASP A 267 26.18 37.55 40.23
CA ASP A 267 27.10 37.90 39.11
C ASP A 267 28.44 37.17 38.92
N LYS A 268 28.58 36.37 37.86
CA LYS A 268 29.18 36.74 36.53
C LYS A 268 29.77 35.53 35.79
N ALA A 269 29.37 35.39 34.53
CA ALA A 269 30.10 34.82 33.38
C ALA A 269 30.72 33.41 33.47
N THR A 270 30.06 32.44 32.82
CA THR A 270 30.68 31.61 31.77
C THR A 270 29.57 30.95 30.96
N ALA A 271 29.35 31.48 29.75
CA ALA A 271 28.54 30.82 28.75
C ALA A 271 29.33 29.60 28.25
N THR A 272 29.06 28.44 28.83
CA THR A 272 29.23 27.16 28.13
C THR A 272 27.83 26.76 27.71
N GLU A 273 27.54 26.97 26.44
CA GLU A 273 26.33 26.51 25.78
C GLU A 273 26.32 24.98 25.85
N THR A 274 25.70 24.43 26.89
CA THR A 274 25.15 23.09 26.81
C THR A 274 24.12 23.16 25.68
N PRO A 275 24.28 22.43 24.57
CA PRO A 275 23.28 22.46 23.51
C PRO A 275 21.94 22.01 24.11
N PRO A 276 20.82 22.62 23.70
CA PRO A 276 19.51 22.21 24.16
C PRO A 276 19.37 20.73 23.84
N SER A 277 19.11 19.94 24.87
CA SER A 277 18.74 18.54 24.77
C SER A 277 17.54 18.44 23.82
N THR A 278 17.83 18.15 22.55
CA THR A 278 16.82 17.81 21.56
C THR A 278 16.02 16.65 22.16
N PRO A 279 14.67 16.74 22.27
CA PRO A 279 13.90 15.62 22.75
C PRO A 279 14.16 14.44 21.81
N SER A 280 14.98 13.49 22.27
CA SER A 280 15.39 12.29 21.54
C SER A 280 14.20 11.36 21.47
N SER A 281 13.27 11.67 20.58
CA SER A 281 12.17 10.79 20.28
C SER A 281 12.69 9.78 19.25
N ASP A 282 13.63 8.94 19.69
CA ASP A 282 14.23 7.90 18.88
C ASP A 282 13.12 6.92 18.46
N VAL A 283 12.92 6.76 17.16
CA VAL A 283 12.00 5.77 16.59
C VAL A 283 12.75 4.46 16.43
N TRP A 284 12.24 3.42 17.07
CA TRP A 284 12.89 2.11 17.07
C TRP A 284 12.20 1.18 16.09
N VAL A 285 12.98 0.54 15.23
CA VAL A 285 12.51 -0.37 14.20
C VAL A 285 12.84 -1.80 14.60
N VAL A 286 11.80 -2.60 14.80
CA VAL A 286 11.94 -4.04 15.07
C VAL A 286 12.28 -4.75 13.76
N PRO A 287 13.39 -5.52 13.70
CA PRO A 287 13.74 -6.26 12.49
C PRO A 287 12.58 -7.12 12.00
N SER A 288 12.36 -7.15 10.68
CA SER A 288 11.15 -7.78 10.13
C SER A 288 11.01 -9.23 10.57
N ALA A 289 12.10 -10.00 10.68
CA ALA A 289 12.10 -11.39 11.14
C ALA A 289 11.56 -11.60 12.57
N LYS A 290 11.56 -10.56 13.41
CA LYS A 290 11.09 -10.59 14.81
C LYS A 290 9.70 -9.95 14.99
N LEU A 291 9.02 -9.61 13.90
CA LEU A 291 7.67 -9.06 13.99
C LEU A 291 6.64 -10.15 14.28
N ASP A 292 5.85 -9.89 15.31
CA ASP A 292 4.61 -10.61 15.56
C ASP A 292 3.61 -10.25 14.46
N MET A 293 3.48 -11.14 13.48
CA MET A 293 2.50 -10.99 12.41
C MET A 293 1.10 -11.33 12.92
N PRO A 294 0.05 -10.71 12.37
CA PRO A 294 -1.31 -11.17 12.60
C PRO A 294 -1.40 -12.66 12.25
N GLN A 295 -1.83 -13.46 13.23
CA GLN A 295 -2.03 -14.88 13.07
C GLN A 295 -3.51 -15.14 12.76
N PHE A 296 -3.79 -16.25 12.07
CA PHE A 296 -5.18 -16.64 11.89
C PHE A 296 -5.84 -16.96 13.24
N PRO A 297 -7.16 -16.71 13.38
CA PRO A 297 -7.92 -17.14 14.56
C PRO A 297 -7.72 -18.64 14.84
N ALA A 298 -7.79 -19.04 16.11
CA ALA A 298 -7.64 -20.45 16.49
C ALA A 298 -8.71 -21.35 15.84
N ASP A 299 -9.91 -20.81 15.58
CA ASP A 299 -11.01 -21.46 14.89
C ASP A 299 -10.98 -21.23 13.36
N TYR A 300 -9.80 -20.98 12.79
CA TYR A 300 -9.63 -20.80 11.35
C TYR A 300 -10.15 -22.01 10.60
N ASP A 301 -11.12 -21.75 9.72
CA ASP A 301 -11.88 -22.76 9.02
C ASP A 301 -12.02 -22.45 7.53
N ARG A 302 -12.78 -23.28 6.84
CA ARG A 302 -13.09 -23.08 5.42
C ARG A 302 -13.75 -21.72 5.17
N ILE A 303 -14.64 -21.25 6.03
CA ILE A 303 -15.39 -19.99 5.82
C ILE A 303 -14.42 -18.81 5.79
N HIS A 304 -13.41 -18.79 6.67
CA HIS A 304 -12.36 -17.77 6.66
C HIS A 304 -11.63 -17.70 5.31
N ARG A 305 -11.28 -18.85 4.73
CA ARG A 305 -10.62 -18.91 3.40
C ARG A 305 -11.48 -18.30 2.30
N PHE A 306 -12.77 -18.62 2.27
CA PHE A 306 -13.70 -18.08 1.27
C PHE A 306 -13.86 -16.56 1.43
N VAL A 307 -13.96 -16.06 2.67
CA VAL A 307 -14.03 -14.61 2.95
C VAL A 307 -12.76 -13.91 2.46
N LEU A 308 -11.58 -14.38 2.86
CA LEU A 308 -10.31 -13.75 2.47
C LEU A 308 -10.11 -13.79 0.95
N HIS A 309 -10.42 -14.91 0.31
CA HIS A 309 -10.32 -15.03 -1.14
C HIS A 309 -11.27 -14.05 -1.86
N ALA A 310 -12.53 -13.95 -1.42
CA ALA A 310 -13.47 -13.00 -2.01
C ALA A 310 -13.03 -11.54 -1.83
N LEU A 311 -12.47 -11.19 -0.66
CA LEU A 311 -11.93 -9.86 -0.41
C LEU A 311 -10.72 -9.53 -1.30
N LEU A 312 -9.79 -10.48 -1.46
CA LEU A 312 -8.64 -10.30 -2.36
C LEU A 312 -9.08 -10.20 -3.81
N LEU A 313 -10.03 -11.03 -4.23
CA LEU A 313 -10.51 -11.10 -5.61
C LEU A 313 -11.21 -9.81 -6.07
N HIS A 314 -11.95 -9.15 -5.17
CA HIS A 314 -12.77 -7.98 -5.49
C HIS A 314 -12.19 -6.65 -4.97
N GLY A 315 -10.97 -6.66 -4.40
CA GLY A 315 -10.37 -5.45 -3.82
C GLY A 315 -11.10 -4.93 -2.57
N GLY A 316 -11.78 -5.83 -1.84
CA GLY A 316 -12.63 -5.53 -0.70
C GLY A 316 -14.12 -5.68 -1.00
N LEU A 317 -14.91 -6.02 0.03
CA LEU A 317 -16.36 -6.18 -0.07
C LEU A 317 -17.03 -5.85 1.26
N THR A 318 -18.27 -5.36 1.17
CA THR A 318 -19.12 -5.18 2.34
C THR A 318 -19.69 -6.53 2.81
N LEU A 319 -20.05 -6.63 4.10
CA LEU A 319 -20.68 -7.85 4.63
C LEU A 319 -21.98 -8.25 3.89
N PRO A 320 -22.88 -7.31 3.50
CA PRO A 320 -24.02 -7.65 2.65
C PRO A 320 -23.62 -8.32 1.32
N LEU A 321 -22.62 -7.79 0.62
CA LEU A 321 -22.16 -8.39 -0.63
C LEU A 321 -21.52 -9.76 -0.39
N LEU A 322 -20.67 -9.90 0.62
CA LEU A 322 -20.12 -11.22 1.00
C LEU A 322 -21.22 -12.27 1.22
N ALA A 323 -22.34 -11.88 1.83
CA ALA A 323 -23.47 -12.77 2.07
C ALA A 323 -24.25 -13.14 0.80
N GLN A 324 -24.18 -12.33 -0.26
CA GLN A 324 -24.74 -12.68 -1.57
C GLN A 324 -23.80 -13.58 -2.39
N LEU A 325 -22.48 -13.38 -2.27
CA LEU A 325 -21.49 -14.10 -3.08
C LEU A 325 -21.09 -15.46 -2.51
N LEU A 326 -21.12 -15.60 -1.19
CA LEU A 326 -20.62 -16.80 -0.53
C LEU A 326 -21.77 -17.73 -0.11
N PRO A 327 -21.59 -19.06 -0.20
CA PRO A 327 -22.63 -20.04 0.11
C PRO A 327 -22.73 -20.32 1.62
N PHE A 328 -22.70 -19.27 2.46
CA PHE A 328 -22.73 -19.39 3.92
C PHE A 328 -23.76 -18.43 4.51
N ALA A 329 -24.30 -18.79 5.69
CA ALA A 329 -25.27 -17.93 6.34
C ALA A 329 -24.63 -16.63 6.82
N ARG A 330 -25.37 -15.51 6.72
CA ARG A 330 -24.87 -14.16 7.07
C ARG A 330 -24.25 -14.08 8.45
N HIS A 331 -24.83 -14.75 9.45
CA HIS A 331 -24.33 -14.75 10.82
C HIS A 331 -22.98 -15.48 10.96
N GLU A 332 -22.71 -16.50 10.15
CA GLU A 332 -21.43 -17.21 10.12
C GLU A 332 -20.33 -16.36 9.51
N LEU A 333 -20.66 -15.66 8.41
CA LEU A 333 -19.78 -14.69 7.76
C LEU A 333 -19.43 -13.55 8.72
N GLN A 334 -20.45 -12.97 9.38
CA GLN A 334 -20.24 -11.90 10.36
C GLN A 334 -19.34 -12.34 11.50
N ARG A 335 -19.51 -13.56 12.02
CA ARG A 335 -18.64 -14.13 13.05
C ARG A 335 -17.19 -14.20 12.58
N ARG A 336 -16.94 -14.61 11.33
CA ARG A 336 -15.57 -14.77 10.80
C ARG A 336 -14.91 -13.47 10.42
N VAL A 337 -15.66 -12.54 9.83
CA VAL A 337 -15.18 -11.16 9.59
C VAL A 337 -14.76 -10.52 10.92
N ARG A 338 -15.58 -10.64 11.98
CA ARG A 338 -15.21 -10.17 13.33
C ARG A 338 -13.96 -10.87 13.89
N GLY A 339 -13.85 -12.19 13.70
CA GLY A 339 -12.66 -12.95 14.09
C GLY A 339 -11.39 -12.44 13.40
N LEU A 340 -11.46 -12.21 12.09
CA LEU A 340 -10.36 -11.66 11.29
C LEU A 340 -10.00 -10.23 11.69
N HIS A 341 -10.97 -9.36 12.03
CA HIS A 341 -10.67 -8.03 12.59
C HIS A 341 -9.94 -8.13 13.93
N ARG A 342 -10.40 -8.99 14.85
CA ARG A 342 -9.74 -9.19 16.16
C ARG A 342 -8.32 -9.72 16.00
N ALA A 343 -8.10 -10.56 14.99
CA ALA A 343 -6.79 -11.08 14.63
C ALA A 343 -5.88 -10.06 13.90
N GLY A 344 -6.38 -8.86 13.58
CA GLY A 344 -5.64 -7.84 12.85
C GLY A 344 -5.40 -8.17 11.37
N LEU A 345 -6.16 -9.12 10.81
CA LEU A 345 -6.07 -9.51 9.39
C LEU A 345 -6.94 -8.64 8.46
N LEU A 346 -7.94 -7.97 9.02
CA LEU A 346 -8.79 -7.01 8.30
C LEU A 346 -8.82 -5.68 9.06
N ALA A 347 -8.65 -4.57 8.35
CA ALA A 347 -8.88 -3.25 8.91
C ALA A 347 -10.37 -3.04 9.17
N LEU A 348 -10.73 -2.36 10.27
CA LEU A 348 -12.12 -1.94 10.50
C LEU A 348 -12.56 -1.02 9.35
N PRO A 349 -13.81 -1.15 8.85
CA PRO A 349 -14.34 -0.30 7.79
C PRO A 349 -14.36 1.18 8.18
#